data_AF-A0A2V7N1N1-F1
#
_entry.id   AF-A0A2V7N1N1-F1
#
_cell.length_a   1.000
_cell.length_b   1.000
_cell.length_c   1.000
_cell.angle_alpha   90.00
_cell.angle_beta   90.00
_cell.angle_gamma   90.00
#
_symmetry.space_group_name_H-M   'P 1'
#
loop_
_entity.id
_entity.type
_entity.pdbx_description
1 polymer ?
#
loop_
_entity_poly.entity_id
_entity_poly.type
_entity_poly.pdbx_seq_one_letter_code
_entity_poly.pdbx_strand_id
1 'polypeptide(L)'
;MGCGVVEDAGRAVVAGASEGGCMVTSLLLLHSLSAAVAVDPPVRVWFNSDGHYEFGDRAKVYAQTAQDGYLVVLRADAQGHVRVLFPIDPDGNQQTRGGKKDELKGRGGREAFVVDDTTGHGTVLAAVAKTPFQFDEFAKNGRWDYTALDDPGVRADPEAGLMDLVQRMHGTGEHFDYDVASYTVSPPPRYVGWVSPYGPGWWDPWYGPRVAVGLRFGSPYYRPFFGGGWRRR
;
A
#
# COMPACT_ATOMS: atom_id res chain seq x y z
N MET A 1 58.27 -32.76 21.83
CA MET A 1 58.19 -33.16 23.25
C MET A 1 57.72 -31.95 24.05
N GLY A 2 56.71 -31.96 24.91
CA GLY A 2 55.69 -32.90 25.39
C GLY A 2 54.50 -32.02 25.85
N CYS A 3 53.26 -32.50 25.80
CA CYS A 3 52.57 -33.12 26.95
C CYS A 3 52.78 -32.32 28.24
N GLY A 4 51.78 -31.79 28.93
CA GLY A 4 50.35 -32.08 28.96
C GLY A 4 49.86 -31.87 30.40
N VAL A 5 48.54 -31.95 30.58
CA VAL A 5 47.88 -32.62 31.72
C VAL A 5 47.78 -31.77 33.01
N VAL A 6 46.61 -31.15 33.25
CA VAL A 6 45.49 -31.53 34.14
C VAL A 6 45.79 -31.46 35.65
N GLU A 7 44.97 -30.68 36.35
CA GLU A 7 44.69 -30.71 37.80
C GLU A 7 43.31 -30.03 37.94
N ASP A 8 42.35 -30.47 38.73
CA ASP A 8 42.19 -31.61 39.61
C ASP A 8 40.68 -31.73 39.86
N ALA A 9 40.15 -32.96 39.84
CA ALA A 9 38.80 -33.28 40.27
C ALA A 9 38.89 -33.87 41.69
N GLY A 10 38.68 -33.03 42.71
CA GLY A 10 38.76 -33.42 44.11
C GLY A 10 37.43 -33.25 44.86
N ARG A 11 36.73 -34.35 45.04
CA ARG A 11 35.41 -34.53 45.65
C ARG A 11 35.45 -34.51 47.18
N ALA A 12 34.33 -34.12 47.79
CA ALA A 12 33.71 -34.66 49.02
C ALA A 12 33.69 -33.83 50.33
N VAL A 13 32.45 -33.45 50.70
CA VAL A 13 31.73 -33.76 51.96
C VAL A 13 32.40 -33.49 53.32
N VAL A 14 31.83 -32.53 54.07
CA VAL A 14 31.56 -32.59 55.54
C VAL A 14 30.38 -31.64 55.82
N ALA A 15 29.15 -32.15 56.04
CA ALA A 15 28.48 -32.42 57.32
C ALA A 15 28.13 -31.18 58.18
N GLY A 16 26.86 -31.05 58.57
CA GLY A 16 26.39 -30.10 59.58
C GLY A 16 24.91 -29.76 59.46
N ALA A 17 24.05 -30.55 60.12
CA ALA A 17 22.64 -30.25 60.30
C ALA A 17 22.42 -29.05 61.25
N SER A 18 21.41 -28.22 61.00
CA SER A 18 20.49 -27.70 62.02
C SER A 18 19.42 -26.83 61.39
N GLU A 19 18.18 -27.05 61.82
CA GLU A 19 16.95 -26.36 61.49
C GLU A 19 17.02 -24.85 61.77
N GLY A 20 16.29 -24.05 60.99
CA GLY A 20 15.98 -22.67 61.36
C GLY A 20 15.71 -21.73 60.19
N GLY A 21 14.42 -21.51 59.89
CA GLY A 21 13.83 -20.19 59.64
C GLY A 21 14.39 -19.24 58.56
N CYS A 22 13.47 -18.85 57.69
CA CYS A 22 13.34 -17.51 57.08
C CYS A 22 14.20 -17.13 55.86
N MET A 23 13.47 -16.79 54.78
CA MET A 23 13.78 -15.81 53.74
C MET A 23 15.03 -16.04 52.89
N VAL A 24 14.85 -16.57 51.67
CA VAL A 24 15.82 -16.35 50.59
C VAL A 24 15.08 -16.11 49.26
N THR A 25 14.83 -14.82 49.04
CA THR A 25 15.00 -14.08 47.78
C THR A 25 14.61 -14.76 46.47
N SER A 26 13.42 -14.39 45.98
CA SER A 26 13.05 -14.49 44.56
C SER A 26 13.98 -13.63 43.71
N LEU A 27 14.86 -14.27 42.95
CA LEU A 27 15.70 -13.65 41.93
C LEU A 27 14.81 -13.30 40.72
N LEU A 28 14.22 -12.11 40.71
CA LEU A 28 13.54 -11.56 39.54
C LEU A 28 14.59 -11.19 38.48
N LEU A 29 14.69 -12.00 37.43
CA LEU A 29 15.38 -11.63 36.19
C LEU A 29 14.71 -10.38 35.61
N LEU A 30 15.35 -9.21 35.75
CA LEU A 30 15.05 -8.05 34.92
C LEU A 30 15.44 -8.37 33.47
N HIS A 31 14.47 -8.82 32.69
CA HIS A 31 14.56 -8.76 31.25
C HIS A 31 14.48 -7.28 30.86
N SER A 32 15.62 -6.68 30.54
CA SER A 32 15.65 -5.38 29.88
C SER A 32 14.94 -5.50 28.53
N LEU A 33 13.66 -5.15 28.47
CA LEU A 33 12.98 -4.91 27.20
C LEU A 33 13.64 -3.69 26.59
N SER A 34 14.60 -3.92 25.70
CA SER A 34 15.02 -2.91 24.74
C SER A 34 13.82 -2.67 23.83
N ALA A 35 13.01 -1.65 24.14
CA ALA A 35 12.03 -1.15 23.22
C ALA A 35 12.81 -0.61 22.03
N ALA A 36 12.84 -1.37 20.93
CA ALA A 36 13.22 -0.81 19.64
C ALA A 36 12.29 0.39 19.43
N VAL A 37 12.85 1.61 19.46
CA VAL A 37 12.14 2.76 18.92
C VAL A 37 11.88 2.39 17.48
N ALA A 38 10.63 2.06 17.16
CA ALA A 38 10.21 1.88 15.79
C ALA A 38 10.39 3.25 15.13
N VAL A 39 11.53 3.42 14.46
CA VAL A 39 11.76 4.58 13.62
C VAL A 39 10.70 4.49 12.53
N ASP A 40 9.78 5.45 12.50
CA ASP A 40 8.77 5.52 11.45
C ASP A 40 9.48 5.46 10.09
N PRO A 41 9.00 4.65 9.14
CA PRO A 41 9.63 4.55 7.83
C PRO A 41 9.65 5.93 7.14
N PRO A 42 10.71 6.23 6.35
CA PRO A 42 10.89 7.56 5.76
C PRO A 42 9.73 8.02 4.86
N VAL A 43 9.04 7.07 4.22
CA VAL A 43 7.81 7.27 3.46
C VAL A 43 6.85 6.11 3.73
N ARG A 44 5.55 6.42 3.72
CA ARG A 44 4.46 5.44 3.74
C ARG A 44 3.43 5.78 2.69
N VAL A 45 2.91 4.76 2.02
CA VAL A 45 1.76 4.87 1.12
C VAL A 45 0.70 3.84 1.46
N TRP A 46 -0.56 4.27 1.48
CA TRP A 46 -1.67 3.38 1.78
C TRP A 46 -2.97 3.86 1.14
N PHE A 47 -3.97 3.00 1.21
CA PHE A 47 -5.27 3.17 0.58
C PHE A 47 -6.36 3.51 1.62
N ASN A 48 -7.48 4.08 1.17
CA ASN A 48 -8.65 4.27 2.05
C ASN A 48 -9.38 2.96 2.38
N SER A 49 -9.31 1.99 1.47
CA SER A 49 -9.76 0.60 1.68
C SER A 49 -8.53 -0.26 1.98
N ASP A 50 -8.70 -1.48 2.48
CA ASP A 50 -7.61 -2.45 2.71
C ASP A 50 -6.99 -3.00 1.41
N GLY A 51 -6.95 -2.20 0.33
CA GLY A 51 -6.47 -2.60 -0.98
C GLY A 51 -7.46 -3.46 -1.77
N HIS A 52 -8.73 -3.50 -1.39
CA HIS A 52 -9.77 -4.22 -2.15
C HIS A 52 -10.70 -3.23 -2.85
N TYR A 53 -10.80 -3.36 -4.17
CA TYR A 53 -11.61 -2.50 -5.02
C TYR A 53 -12.42 -3.30 -6.05
N GLU A 54 -13.54 -2.73 -6.49
CA GLU A 54 -14.34 -3.20 -7.62
C GLU A 54 -14.14 -2.28 -8.84
N PHE A 55 -14.52 -2.79 -10.02
CA PHE A 55 -14.53 -1.98 -11.24
C PHE A 55 -15.42 -0.74 -11.07
N GLY A 56 -14.87 0.44 -11.37
CA GLY A 56 -15.53 1.74 -11.23
C GLY A 56 -15.37 2.40 -9.85
N ASP A 57 -14.73 1.74 -8.88
CA ASP A 57 -14.45 2.34 -7.59
C ASP A 57 -13.48 3.52 -7.70
N ARG A 58 -13.67 4.48 -6.80
CA ARG A 58 -12.81 5.66 -6.69
C ARG A 58 -11.84 5.46 -5.53
N ALA A 59 -10.60 5.15 -5.85
CA ALA A 59 -9.56 4.86 -4.88
C ALA A 59 -8.92 6.16 -4.39
N LYS A 60 -8.81 6.29 -3.07
CA LYS A 60 -8.03 7.34 -2.43
C LYS A 60 -6.70 6.76 -1.98
N VAL A 61 -5.64 7.48 -2.30
CA VAL A 61 -4.28 7.13 -1.92
C VAL A 61 -3.78 8.20 -0.96
N TYR A 62 -3.18 7.76 0.14
CA TYR A 62 -2.55 8.59 1.12
C TYR A 62 -1.06 8.35 1.08
N ALA A 63 -0.28 9.42 1.19
CA ALA A 63 1.15 9.36 1.40
C ALA A 63 1.52 10.17 2.64
N GLN A 64 2.54 9.72 3.36
CA GLN A 64 3.14 10.46 4.45
C GLN A 64 4.64 10.24 4.44
N THR A 65 5.40 11.33 4.47
CA THR A 65 6.85 11.27 4.65
C THR A 65 7.20 11.61 6.09
N ALA A 66 8.27 11.02 6.62
CA ALA A 66 8.76 11.34 7.96
C ALA A 66 9.43 12.73 7.99
N GLN A 67 10.08 13.12 6.89
CA GLN A 67 10.82 14.37 6.75
C GLN A 67 10.38 15.14 5.50
N ASP A 68 10.74 16.43 5.45
CA ASP A 68 10.56 17.27 4.27
C ASP A 68 11.44 16.75 3.11
N GLY A 69 10.92 16.80 1.90
CA GLY A 69 11.64 16.31 0.72
C GLY A 69 10.83 16.45 -0.56
N TYR A 70 11.25 15.71 -1.57
CA TYR A 70 10.58 15.63 -2.87
C TYR A 70 9.96 14.24 -2.99
N LEU A 71 8.66 14.18 -3.30
CA LEU A 71 7.89 12.93 -3.38
C LEU A 71 7.46 12.69 -4.82
N VAL A 72 7.57 11.44 -5.27
CA VAL A 72 6.92 10.94 -6.48
C VAL A 72 6.10 9.71 -6.12
N VAL A 73 4.90 9.59 -6.68
CA VAL A 73 4.02 8.43 -6.47
C VAL A 73 3.53 7.92 -7.82
N LEU A 74 3.86 6.68 -8.12
CA LEU A 74 3.52 5.99 -9.36
C LEU A 74 2.53 4.85 -9.06
N ARG A 75 1.62 4.60 -10.00
CA ARG A 75 0.69 3.47 -10.01
C ARG A 75 0.96 2.63 -11.26
N ALA A 76 1.10 1.33 -11.09
CA ALA A 76 0.89 0.35 -12.15
C ALA A 76 -0.53 -0.24 -12.01
N ASP A 77 -1.29 -0.26 -13.10
CA ASP A 77 -2.59 -0.94 -13.15
C ASP A 77 -2.43 -2.47 -13.33
N ALA A 78 -3.53 -3.21 -13.36
CA ALA A 78 -3.47 -4.67 -13.48
C ALA A 78 -2.97 -5.17 -14.84
N GLN A 79 -2.84 -4.28 -15.82
CA GLN A 79 -2.27 -4.54 -17.14
C GLN A 79 -0.83 -3.99 -17.26
N GLY A 80 -0.29 -3.42 -16.18
CA GLY A 80 1.03 -2.82 -16.10
C GLY A 80 1.14 -1.44 -16.77
N HIS A 81 0.04 -0.73 -17.04
CA HIS A 81 0.13 0.67 -17.46
C HIS A 81 0.49 1.55 -16.27
N VAL A 82 1.48 2.40 -16.47
CA VAL A 82 1.96 3.33 -15.44
C VAL A 82 1.19 4.64 -15.50
N ARG A 83 0.75 5.11 -14.34
CA ARG A 83 0.19 6.46 -14.14
C ARG A 83 0.88 7.14 -12.98
N VAL A 84 1.19 8.43 -13.14
CA VAL A 84 1.71 9.25 -12.04
C VAL A 84 0.53 9.78 -11.21
N LEU A 85 0.53 9.47 -9.92
CA LEU A 85 -0.44 9.99 -8.95
C LEU A 85 0.03 11.31 -8.32
N PHE A 86 1.35 11.46 -8.14
CA PHE A 86 1.96 12.68 -7.64
C PHE A 86 3.39 12.85 -8.18
N PRO A 87 3.78 14.06 -8.64
CA PRO A 87 2.93 15.23 -8.83
C PRO A 87 1.93 15.03 -9.99
N ILE A 88 0.79 15.73 -9.94
CA ILE A 88 -0.28 15.61 -10.94
C ILE A 88 0.20 16.01 -12.34
N ASP A 89 1.06 17.03 -12.40
CA ASP A 89 1.68 17.55 -13.60
C ASP A 89 3.21 17.51 -13.41
N PRO A 90 3.98 17.22 -14.47
CA PRO A 90 5.44 17.07 -14.37
C PRO A 90 6.17 18.38 -14.02
N ASP A 91 5.57 19.53 -14.32
CA ASP A 91 6.05 20.86 -13.91
C ASP A 91 5.47 21.32 -12.56
N GLY A 92 4.66 20.47 -11.92
CA GLY A 92 4.02 20.74 -10.65
C GLY A 92 5.00 20.71 -9.47
N ASN A 93 4.56 21.22 -8.32
CA ASN A 93 5.35 21.15 -7.10
C ASN A 93 5.35 19.72 -6.54
N GLN A 94 6.54 19.13 -6.44
CA GLN A 94 6.75 17.79 -5.88
C GLN A 94 7.21 17.82 -4.40
N GLN A 95 7.33 19.00 -3.80
CA GLN A 95 7.74 19.16 -2.39
C GLN A 95 6.66 18.62 -1.45
N THR A 96 7.09 17.86 -0.45
CA THR A 96 6.25 17.35 0.63
C THR A 96 6.80 17.81 1.98
N ARG A 97 5.91 17.91 2.97
CA ARG A 97 6.26 18.26 4.34
C ARG A 97 6.19 17.02 5.23
N GLY A 98 7.27 16.75 5.95
CA GLY A 98 7.40 15.66 6.89
C GLY A 98 6.34 15.70 7.99
N GLY A 99 5.93 14.50 8.42
CA GLY A 99 4.93 14.29 9.46
C GLY A 99 3.49 14.58 9.02
N LYS A 100 3.25 15.15 7.84
CA LYS A 100 1.90 15.43 7.33
C LYS A 100 1.37 14.26 6.51
N LYS A 101 0.11 13.90 6.77
CA LYS A 101 -0.64 12.99 5.90
C LYS A 101 -1.21 13.78 4.72
N ASP A 102 -0.83 13.41 3.52
CA ASP A 102 -1.31 14.00 2.27
C ASP A 102 -2.22 13.03 1.53
N GLU A 103 -3.44 13.49 1.22
CA GLU A 103 -4.33 12.79 0.29
C GLU A 103 -3.91 13.15 -1.13
N LEU A 104 -3.50 12.15 -1.90
CA LEU A 104 -3.17 12.34 -3.30
C LEU A 104 -4.47 12.53 -4.07
N LYS A 105 -4.59 13.68 -4.72
CA LYS A 105 -5.79 14.03 -5.50
C LYS A 105 -5.45 14.00 -6.97
N GLY A 106 -6.39 13.54 -7.78
CA GLY A 106 -6.32 13.66 -9.23
C GLY A 106 -6.61 15.09 -9.70
N ARG A 107 -6.48 15.30 -11.02
CA ARG A 107 -6.84 16.59 -11.65
C ARG A 107 -8.27 17.01 -11.31
N GLY A 108 -8.43 18.28 -10.95
CA GLY A 108 -9.73 18.87 -10.59
C GLY A 108 -10.21 18.50 -9.17
N GLY A 109 -9.32 18.03 -8.29
CA GLY A 109 -9.66 17.71 -6.90
C GLY A 109 -10.42 16.39 -6.72
N ARG A 110 -10.37 15.53 -7.74
CA ARG A 110 -10.96 14.18 -7.73
C ARG A 110 -10.12 13.22 -6.90
N GLU A 111 -10.65 12.05 -6.64
CA GLU A 111 -9.92 10.93 -6.04
C GLU A 111 -8.67 10.58 -6.86
N ALA A 112 -7.67 9.95 -6.22
CA ALA A 112 -6.35 9.68 -6.80
C ALA A 112 -6.44 8.95 -8.14
N PHE A 113 -7.30 7.93 -8.22
CA PHE A 113 -7.64 7.26 -9.47
C PHE A 113 -9.02 6.59 -9.43
N VAL A 114 -9.53 6.27 -10.61
CA VAL A 114 -10.69 5.40 -10.80
C VAL A 114 -10.18 4.04 -11.24
N VAL A 115 -10.69 2.98 -10.62
CA VAL A 115 -10.35 1.60 -10.95
C VAL A 115 -11.06 1.24 -12.26
N ASP A 116 -10.29 1.18 -13.34
CA ASP A 116 -10.73 0.82 -14.69
C ASP A 116 -10.38 -0.63 -15.07
N ASP A 117 -9.64 -1.32 -14.22
CA ASP A 117 -9.31 -2.73 -14.38
C ASP A 117 -10.54 -3.61 -14.11
N THR A 118 -10.79 -4.60 -14.96
CA THR A 118 -11.89 -5.54 -14.72
C THR A 118 -11.53 -6.60 -13.68
N THR A 119 -10.26 -6.97 -13.57
CA THR A 119 -9.73 -7.99 -12.63
C THR A 119 -8.22 -7.85 -12.49
N GLY A 120 -7.67 -8.22 -11.34
CA GLY A 120 -6.21 -8.42 -11.17
C GLY A 120 -5.65 -7.68 -9.96
N HIS A 121 -4.35 -7.39 -10.00
CA HIS A 121 -3.64 -6.69 -8.94
C HIS A 121 -2.88 -5.51 -9.54
N GLY A 122 -2.89 -4.38 -8.87
CA GLY A 122 -2.01 -3.27 -9.23
C GLY A 122 -1.19 -2.81 -8.05
N THR A 123 -0.18 -2.00 -8.34
CA THR A 123 0.84 -1.60 -7.38
C THR A 123 0.96 -0.09 -7.37
N VAL A 124 1.11 0.50 -6.19
CA VAL A 124 1.45 1.90 -6.01
C VAL A 124 2.78 1.98 -5.28
N LEU A 125 3.71 2.73 -5.85
CA LEU A 125 5.03 2.97 -5.28
C LEU A 125 5.16 4.46 -4.98
N ALA A 126 5.54 4.77 -3.74
CA ALA A 126 5.87 6.12 -3.31
C ALA A 126 7.36 6.20 -3.01
N ALA A 127 8.05 7.19 -3.57
CA ALA A 127 9.47 7.40 -3.35
C ALA A 127 9.74 8.84 -2.91
N VAL A 128 10.58 8.99 -1.89
CA VAL A 128 10.99 10.29 -1.34
C VAL A 128 12.49 10.45 -1.42
N ALA A 129 12.93 11.63 -1.86
CA ALA A 129 14.32 12.00 -1.94
C ALA A 129 14.56 13.41 -1.36
N LYS A 130 15.79 13.67 -0.93
CA LYS A 130 16.22 15.03 -0.53
C LYS A 130 16.45 15.93 -1.73
N THR A 131 16.74 15.33 -2.89
CA THR A 131 16.95 16.03 -4.16
C THR A 131 15.72 15.95 -5.05
N PRO A 132 15.47 16.98 -5.88
CA PRO A 132 14.37 16.95 -6.84
C PRO A 132 14.51 15.80 -7.86
N PHE A 133 13.43 15.05 -8.08
CA PHE A 133 13.32 14.16 -9.24
C PHE A 133 13.31 14.95 -10.54
N GLN A 134 13.82 14.33 -11.61
CA GLN A 134 13.89 14.89 -12.95
C GLN A 134 12.87 14.16 -13.84
N PHE A 135 12.06 14.93 -14.57
CA PHE A 135 10.97 14.39 -15.39
C PHE A 135 11.09 14.71 -16.87
N ASP A 136 12.17 15.35 -17.33
CA ASP A 136 12.30 15.81 -18.71
C ASP A 136 12.16 14.68 -19.75
N GLU A 137 12.63 13.48 -19.42
CA GLU A 137 12.50 12.31 -20.31
C GLU A 137 11.10 11.68 -20.28
N PHE A 138 10.34 11.91 -19.21
CA PHE A 138 8.99 11.36 -18.99
C PHE A 138 7.89 12.39 -19.24
N ALA A 139 8.25 13.60 -19.68
CA ALA A 139 7.34 14.70 -19.88
C ALA A 139 7.42 15.23 -21.31
N LYS A 140 6.26 15.48 -21.90
CA LYS A 140 6.12 16.03 -23.25
C LYS A 140 5.03 17.09 -23.27
N ASN A 141 5.36 18.28 -23.74
CA ASN A 141 4.42 19.42 -23.82
C ASN A 141 3.74 19.76 -22.47
N GLY A 142 4.50 19.71 -21.36
CA GLY A 142 3.98 19.98 -20.01
C GLY A 142 2.99 18.92 -19.50
N ARG A 143 3.09 17.69 -19.99
CA ARG A 143 2.24 16.56 -19.58
C ARG A 143 3.10 15.31 -19.46
N TRP A 144 2.66 14.36 -18.65
CA TRP A 144 3.26 13.04 -18.60
C TRP A 144 3.19 12.36 -19.98
N ASP A 145 4.33 11.91 -20.49
CA ASP A 145 4.44 11.07 -21.67
C ASP A 145 4.27 9.61 -21.25
N TYR A 146 3.04 9.12 -21.34
CA TYR A 146 2.73 7.73 -20.97
C TYR A 146 3.38 6.70 -21.89
N THR A 147 3.87 7.09 -23.06
CA THR A 147 4.67 6.20 -23.92
C THR A 147 6.09 6.07 -23.38
N ALA A 148 6.65 7.12 -22.78
CA ALA A 148 7.96 7.05 -22.12
C ALA A 148 7.90 6.29 -20.77
N LEU A 149 6.73 6.29 -20.12
CA LEU A 149 6.47 5.52 -18.89
C LEU A 149 6.10 4.05 -19.18
N ASP A 150 5.88 3.68 -20.43
CA ASP A 150 5.53 2.32 -20.83
C ASP A 150 6.77 1.43 -20.80
N ASP A 151 6.92 0.66 -19.71
CA ASP A 151 8.06 -0.23 -19.51
C ASP A 151 7.59 -1.70 -19.47
N PRO A 152 8.09 -2.58 -20.37
CA PRO A 152 7.80 -4.01 -20.32
C PRO A 152 8.15 -4.66 -18.98
N GLY A 153 9.14 -4.14 -18.26
CA GLY A 153 9.53 -4.58 -16.93
C GLY A 153 8.39 -4.45 -15.91
N VAL A 154 7.61 -3.36 -15.98
CA VAL A 154 6.45 -3.15 -15.09
C VAL A 154 5.36 -4.20 -15.31
N ARG A 155 5.20 -4.70 -16.53
CA ARG A 155 4.23 -5.77 -16.81
C ARG A 155 4.66 -7.13 -16.27
N ALA A 156 5.97 -7.37 -16.25
CA ALA A 156 6.53 -8.61 -15.74
C ALA A 156 6.60 -8.62 -14.20
N ASP A 157 7.06 -7.50 -13.62
CA ASP A 157 7.15 -7.26 -12.20
C ASP A 157 6.82 -5.77 -11.93
N PRO A 158 5.59 -5.46 -11.49
CA PRO A 158 5.18 -4.08 -11.26
C PRO A 158 6.02 -3.37 -10.20
N GLU A 159 6.52 -4.06 -9.18
CA GLU A 159 7.31 -3.43 -8.13
C GLU A 159 8.70 -3.07 -8.66
N ALA A 160 9.41 -4.05 -9.24
CA ALA A 160 10.74 -3.84 -9.78
C ALA A 160 10.73 -2.82 -10.94
N GLY A 161 9.75 -2.90 -11.84
CA GLY A 161 9.64 -1.96 -12.96
C GLY A 161 9.35 -0.52 -12.52
N LEU A 162 8.49 -0.33 -11.49
CA LEU A 162 8.24 1.00 -10.93
C LEU A 162 9.49 1.54 -10.20
N MET A 163 10.23 0.67 -9.52
CA MET A 163 11.50 1.02 -8.89
C MET A 163 12.52 1.52 -9.92
N ASP A 164 12.68 0.80 -11.02
CA ASP A 164 13.59 1.17 -12.11
C ASP A 164 13.20 2.51 -12.75
N LEU A 165 11.89 2.76 -12.92
CA LEU A 165 11.39 4.05 -13.38
C LEU A 165 11.77 5.20 -12.42
N VAL A 166 11.54 5.03 -11.12
CA VAL A 166 11.93 6.04 -10.11
C VAL A 166 13.44 6.24 -10.09
N GLN A 167 14.23 5.18 -10.22
CA GLN A 167 15.69 5.26 -10.28
C GLN A 167 16.14 6.10 -11.49
N ARG A 168 15.49 5.93 -12.65
CA ARG A 168 15.75 6.77 -13.83
C ARG A 168 15.34 8.23 -13.60
N MET A 169 14.17 8.48 -13.01
CA MET A 169 13.72 9.83 -12.62
C MET A 169 14.67 10.50 -11.62
N HIS A 170 15.28 9.73 -10.73
CA HIS A 170 16.24 10.25 -9.75
C HIS A 170 17.62 10.51 -10.40
N GLY A 171 17.94 9.79 -11.47
CA GLY A 171 19.22 9.87 -12.16
C GLY A 171 20.37 9.45 -11.25
N THR A 172 21.39 10.32 -11.15
CA THR A 172 22.60 10.11 -10.34
C THR A 172 22.53 10.80 -8.97
N GLY A 173 21.33 11.09 -8.46
CA GLY A 173 21.15 11.71 -7.15
C GLY A 173 21.62 10.84 -5.98
N GLU A 174 21.41 11.31 -4.75
CA GLU A 174 21.64 10.54 -3.52
C GLU A 174 20.76 9.26 -3.43
N HIS A 175 20.73 8.62 -2.26
CA HIS A 175 19.74 7.57 -2.01
C HIS A 175 18.33 8.18 -1.88
N PHE A 176 17.32 7.45 -2.35
CA PHE A 176 15.91 7.73 -2.07
C PHE A 176 15.32 6.57 -1.29
N ASP A 177 14.38 6.89 -0.41
CA ASP A 177 13.60 5.90 0.33
C ASP A 177 12.29 5.65 -0.40
N TYR A 178 11.73 4.45 -0.26
CA TYR A 178 10.49 4.08 -0.94
C TYR A 178 9.60 3.21 -0.06
N ASP A 179 8.31 3.19 -0.42
CA ASP A 179 7.31 2.29 0.13
C ASP A 179 6.36 1.83 -0.99
N VAL A 180 5.78 0.63 -0.82
CA VAL A 180 4.96 -0.03 -1.84
C VAL A 180 3.66 -0.50 -1.22
N ALA A 181 2.55 -0.19 -1.90
CA ALA A 181 1.23 -0.68 -1.53
C ALA A 181 0.55 -1.34 -2.74
N SER A 182 0.12 -2.58 -2.55
CA SER A 182 -0.59 -3.35 -3.58
C SER A 182 -2.10 -3.33 -3.32
N TYR A 183 -2.86 -3.35 -4.40
CA TYR A 183 -4.31 -3.49 -4.34
C TYR A 183 -4.78 -4.58 -5.30
N THR A 184 -5.99 -5.06 -5.05
CA THR A 184 -6.66 -6.14 -5.75
C THR A 184 -7.97 -5.61 -6.31
N VAL A 185 -8.28 -6.01 -7.53
CA VAL A 185 -9.51 -5.64 -8.22
C VAL A 185 -10.34 -6.89 -8.44
N SER A 186 -11.52 -6.90 -7.82
CA SER A 186 -12.47 -7.99 -7.96
C SER A 186 -13.25 -7.86 -9.27
N PRO A 187 -13.54 -8.99 -9.95
CA PRO A 187 -14.40 -8.98 -11.12
C PRO A 187 -15.72 -8.29 -10.82
N PRO A 188 -16.27 -7.44 -11.72
CA PRO A 188 -17.62 -6.98 -11.56
C PRO A 188 -18.56 -8.19 -11.48
N PRO A 189 -19.60 -8.16 -10.62
CA PRO A 189 -20.53 -9.27 -10.52
C PRO A 189 -21.11 -9.56 -11.92
N ARG A 190 -20.90 -10.78 -12.41
CA ARG A 190 -21.48 -11.24 -13.68
C ARG A 190 -22.99 -11.35 -13.48
N TYR A 191 -23.74 -10.36 -13.94
CA TYR A 191 -25.19 -10.46 -14.03
C TYR A 191 -25.54 -11.45 -15.14
N VAL A 192 -25.87 -12.69 -14.78
CA VAL A 192 -26.55 -13.60 -15.69
C VAL A 192 -27.99 -13.12 -15.78
N GLY A 193 -28.26 -12.22 -16.74
CA GLY A 193 -29.63 -11.86 -17.08
C GLY A 193 -30.33 -13.10 -17.61
N TRP A 194 -31.44 -13.48 -16.99
CA TRP A 194 -32.40 -14.36 -17.65
C TRP A 194 -32.85 -13.66 -18.93
N VAL A 195 -32.58 -14.27 -20.08
CA VAL A 195 -33.11 -13.82 -21.36
C VAL A 195 -34.64 -13.89 -21.23
N SER A 196 -35.27 -12.72 -21.06
CA SER A 196 -36.71 -12.60 -21.19
C SER A 196 -37.07 -12.98 -22.63
N PRO A 197 -38.04 -13.88 -22.87
CA PRO A 197 -38.38 -14.34 -24.22
C PRO A 197 -39.06 -13.27 -25.10
N TYR A 198 -39.09 -12.00 -24.67
CA TYR A 198 -39.71 -10.90 -25.41
C TYR A 198 -38.74 -9.71 -25.59
N GLY A 199 -38.07 -9.67 -26.76
CA GLY A 199 -37.59 -8.45 -27.41
C GLY A 199 -36.06 -8.21 -27.41
N PRO A 200 -35.46 -7.80 -28.56
CA PRO A 200 -34.04 -7.46 -28.65
C PRO A 200 -33.80 -6.04 -28.12
N GLY A 201 -33.63 -5.91 -26.80
CA GLY A 201 -33.31 -4.66 -26.13
C GLY A 201 -31.81 -4.47 -25.98
N TRP A 202 -31.28 -3.45 -26.66
CA TRP A 202 -29.89 -3.00 -26.56
C TRP A 202 -29.47 -2.78 -25.10
N TRP A 203 -28.36 -3.42 -24.71
CA TRP A 203 -27.76 -3.24 -23.39
C TRP A 203 -27.08 -1.86 -23.33
N ASP A 204 -27.69 -0.91 -22.63
CA ASP A 204 -27.08 0.39 -22.31
C ASP A 204 -26.67 0.39 -20.82
N PRO A 205 -25.37 0.46 -20.50
CA PRO A 205 -24.86 0.42 -19.12
C PRO A 205 -25.27 1.64 -18.28
N TRP A 206 -25.86 2.69 -18.87
CA TRP A 206 -26.10 3.95 -18.17
C TRP A 206 -27.54 4.17 -17.67
N TYR A 207 -28.54 3.38 -18.11
CA TYR A 207 -29.96 3.74 -17.86
C TYR A 207 -30.96 2.56 -17.66
N GLY A 208 -30.56 1.46 -17.02
CA GLY A 208 -31.49 0.36 -16.68
C GLY A 208 -32.12 0.45 -15.28
N PRO A 209 -33.44 0.21 -15.09
CA PRO A 209 -34.07 0.15 -13.77
C PRO A 209 -33.51 -1.04 -12.96
N ARG A 210 -32.94 -0.73 -11.78
CA ARG A 210 -32.25 -1.71 -10.91
C ARG A 210 -33.26 -2.47 -10.05
N VAL A 211 -33.71 -3.64 -10.51
CA VAL A 211 -34.24 -4.67 -9.61
C VAL A 211 -33.14 -5.71 -9.41
N ALA A 212 -32.54 -5.75 -8.22
CA ALA A 212 -31.47 -6.66 -7.88
C ALA A 212 -32.01 -7.79 -7.01
N VAL A 213 -31.87 -9.04 -7.46
CA VAL A 213 -32.02 -10.24 -6.63
C VAL A 213 -30.69 -10.97 -6.68
N GLY A 214 -29.90 -10.86 -5.61
CA GLY A 214 -28.61 -11.54 -5.48
C GLY A 214 -28.73 -12.78 -4.60
N LEU A 215 -28.25 -13.94 -5.09
CA LEU A 215 -28.00 -15.11 -4.26
C LEU A 215 -26.57 -15.03 -3.73
N ARG A 216 -26.42 -14.74 -2.43
CA ARG A 216 -25.13 -14.71 -1.73
C ARG A 216 -25.01 -15.97 -0.89
N PHE A 217 -23.99 -16.80 -1.14
CA PHE A 217 -23.57 -17.83 -0.20
C PHE A 217 -22.56 -17.22 0.78
N GLY A 218 -23.02 -16.88 1.98
CA GLY A 218 -22.20 -16.31 3.06
C GLY A 218 -22.99 -15.45 4.05
N SER A 219 -22.86 -15.75 5.34
CA SER A 219 -23.66 -15.32 6.51
C SER A 219 -24.26 -13.90 6.51
N PRO A 220 -25.46 -13.72 7.12
CA PRO A 220 -26.22 -12.48 7.06
C PRO A 220 -25.77 -11.51 8.15
N TYR A 221 -25.32 -10.31 7.75
CA TYR A 221 -25.53 -9.13 8.57
C TYR A 221 -26.45 -8.17 7.82
N TYR A 222 -27.65 -8.07 8.36
CA TYR A 222 -28.73 -7.19 7.91
C TYR A 222 -28.44 -5.77 8.41
N ARG A 223 -28.40 -4.77 7.53
CA ARG A 223 -28.59 -3.36 7.88
C ARG A 223 -29.55 -2.72 6.86
N PRO A 224 -30.75 -2.26 7.26
CA PRO A 224 -31.62 -1.51 6.37
C PRO A 224 -31.15 -0.05 6.32
N PHE A 225 -30.85 0.46 5.12
CA PHE A 225 -30.68 1.89 4.93
C PHE A 225 -32.04 2.54 4.64
N PHE A 226 -32.39 3.50 5.49
CA PHE A 226 -33.54 4.37 5.39
C PHE A 226 -33.50 5.20 4.10
N GLY A 227 -34.57 5.13 3.30
CA GLY A 227 -34.82 6.06 2.21
C GLY A 227 -35.34 7.39 2.75
N GLY A 228 -34.49 8.43 2.68
CA GLY A 228 -34.91 9.82 2.84
C GLY A 228 -35.66 10.27 1.59
N GLY A 229 -36.99 10.26 1.65
CA GLY A 229 -37.86 10.81 0.62
C GLY A 229 -38.02 12.31 0.75
N TRP A 230 -37.50 13.07 -0.21
CA TRP A 230 -37.97 14.41 -0.52
C TRP A 230 -39.01 14.33 -1.64
N ARG A 231 -40.23 14.85 -1.41
CA ARG A 231 -41.08 15.39 -2.48
C ARG A 231 -41.83 16.62 -2.00
N ARG A 232 -41.63 17.71 -2.75
CA ARG A 232 -42.49 18.90 -2.79
C ARG A 232 -43.86 18.53 -3.35
N ARG A 233 -44.92 19.02 -2.71
CA ARG A 233 -45.85 20.00 -3.30
C ARG A 233 -46.54 20.76 -2.19
#